data_AF-A0A2E0AN48-F1
#
_entry.id   AF-A0A2E0AN48-F1
#
_cell.length_a   1.000
_cell.length_b   1.000
_cell.length_c   1.000
_cell.angle_alpha   90.00
_cell.angle_beta   90.00
_cell.angle_gamma   90.00
#
_symmetry.space_group_name_H-M   'P 1'
#
loop_
_entity.id
_entity.type
_entity.pdbx_description
1 polymer ?
#
loop_
_entity_poly.entity_id
_entity_poly.type
_entity_poly.pdbx_seq_one_letter_code
_entity_poly.pdbx_strand_id
1 'polypeptide(L)'
;MRYANLSWHAQQVRLAQAEGNLRGMQEGANKMERFGYYKEAWRTFHLIACMEGPRSSRVWRGPRDQTETLFVQPRQRDLGDELRQVHLVARAAQDIANVIVQTESRLVGLFQRSFPNVHFISDSDSWTPNANIPSTTYEQLAFFYAHDEASIRQGFISLTPPPCPDRKPRGLGISWYSKAMYKTLPSLTDWAELLSTVSGRVQSLQYQEGRAGLAELVKMSGRPIKASRTIDQFTDLDGYAGQIASLQRVLTISNTTAHLAGALGIPCVVVLDRDSVTTWPEDRDTSPFYPNTRLIRRRSDDWIPTLNEGLDLLQQIKVEPGSSARGGPKIS
;
A
#
# COMPACT_ATOMS: atom_id res chain seq x y z
N MET A 1 13.16 17.37 17.35
CA MET A 1 13.79 17.29 16.01
C MET A 1 15.12 16.51 16.02
N ARG A 2 15.15 15.24 16.47
CA ARG A 2 16.34 14.35 16.32
C ARG A 2 16.21 13.37 15.13
N TYR A 3 15.09 13.41 14.42
CA TYR A 3 14.68 12.32 13.51
C TYR A 3 14.84 12.64 12.01
N ALA A 4 15.26 13.84 11.62
CA ALA A 4 15.45 14.18 10.20
C ALA A 4 16.88 13.96 9.68
N ASN A 5 17.80 13.45 10.50
CA ASN A 5 19.21 13.31 10.11
C ASN A 5 19.51 11.92 9.54
N LEU A 6 19.68 11.81 8.22
CA LEU A 6 20.06 10.57 7.54
C LEU A 6 21.32 9.94 8.14
N SER A 7 22.34 10.74 8.47
CA SER A 7 23.61 10.19 8.95
C SER A 7 23.44 9.46 10.28
N TRP A 8 22.53 9.94 11.14
CA TRP A 8 22.18 9.28 12.39
C TRP A 8 21.46 7.95 12.13
N HIS A 9 20.42 7.93 11.30
CA HIS A 9 19.68 6.70 10.99
C HIS A 9 20.58 5.66 10.32
N ALA A 10 21.40 6.08 9.36
CA ALA A 10 22.36 5.22 8.69
C ALA A 10 23.44 4.70 9.66
N GLN A 11 23.83 5.47 10.69
CA GLN A 11 24.71 5.00 11.75
C GLN A 11 24.02 3.95 12.63
N GLN A 12 22.76 4.18 13.05
CA GLN A 12 22.01 3.21 13.84
C GLN A 12 21.82 1.88 13.11
N VAL A 13 21.50 1.94 11.81
CA VAL A 13 21.40 0.73 10.97
C VAL A 13 22.75 0.00 10.89
N ARG A 14 23.86 0.72 10.72
CA ARG A 14 25.20 0.09 10.68
C ARG A 14 25.57 -0.59 12.00
N LEU A 15 25.24 0.03 13.13
CA LEU A 15 25.45 -0.59 14.45
C LEU A 15 24.59 -1.85 14.60
N ALA A 16 23.29 -1.76 14.29
CA ALA A 16 22.40 -2.91 14.34
C ALA A 16 22.86 -4.05 13.41
N GLN A 17 23.37 -3.72 12.22
CA GLN A 17 23.93 -4.70 11.29
C GLN A 17 25.18 -5.40 11.86
N ALA A 18 26.10 -4.64 12.47
CA ALA A 18 27.30 -5.21 13.09
C ALA A 18 26.98 -6.18 14.24
N GLU A 19 25.85 -5.95 14.92
CA GLU A 19 25.34 -6.79 16.01
C GLU A 19 24.43 -7.94 15.53
N GLY A 20 24.15 -8.04 14.23
CA GLY A 20 23.17 -9.00 13.70
C GLY A 20 21.72 -8.71 14.12
N ASN A 21 21.42 -7.51 14.59
CA ASN A 21 20.11 -7.08 15.06
C ASN A 21 19.19 -6.67 13.89
N LEU A 22 18.55 -7.66 13.27
CA LEU A 22 17.65 -7.46 12.12
C LEU A 22 16.48 -6.52 12.43
N ARG A 23 15.92 -6.61 13.64
CA ARG A 23 14.83 -5.71 14.07
C ARG A 23 15.29 -4.25 14.12
N GLY A 24 16.48 -3.98 14.67
CA GLY A 24 17.06 -2.64 14.70
C GLY A 24 17.32 -2.09 13.29
N MET A 25 17.77 -2.95 12.36
CA MET A 25 17.91 -2.59 10.95
C MET A 25 16.55 -2.22 10.33
N GLN A 26 15.51 -3.02 10.58
CA GLN A 26 14.17 -2.78 10.04
C GLN A 26 13.55 -1.49 10.59
N GLU A 27 13.70 -1.22 11.89
CA GLU A 27 13.24 0.03 12.52
C GLU A 27 13.96 1.25 11.94
N GLY A 28 15.27 1.15 11.70
CA GLY A 28 16.06 2.21 11.06
C GLY A 28 15.65 2.44 9.60
N ALA A 29 15.44 1.36 8.83
CA ALA A 29 15.00 1.43 7.44
C ALA A 29 13.61 2.05 7.30
N ASN A 30 12.65 1.65 8.15
CA ASN A 30 11.32 2.27 8.19
C ASN A 30 11.39 3.76 8.48
N LYS A 31 12.24 4.19 9.43
CA LYS A 31 12.45 5.63 9.70
C LYS A 31 13.01 6.34 8.47
N MET A 32 14.06 5.80 7.85
CA MET A 32 14.64 6.37 6.63
C MET A 32 13.59 6.54 5.53
N GLU A 33 12.78 5.51 5.29
CA GLU A 33 11.71 5.52 4.29
C GLU A 33 10.70 6.67 4.55
N ARG A 34 10.23 6.82 5.79
CA ARG A 34 9.25 7.86 6.15
C ARG A 34 9.79 9.28 6.05
N PHE A 35 11.10 9.47 6.18
CA PHE A 35 11.76 10.76 5.98
C PHE A 35 12.17 10.99 4.51
N GLY A 36 11.82 10.08 3.60
CA GLY A 36 12.07 10.22 2.16
C GLY A 36 13.46 9.74 1.71
N TYR A 37 14.23 9.10 2.59
CA TYR A 37 15.52 8.49 2.27
C TYR A 37 15.34 7.10 1.67
N TYR A 38 14.62 7.04 0.54
CA TYR A 38 14.14 5.81 -0.08
C TYR A 38 15.28 4.88 -0.50
N LYS A 39 16.30 5.40 -1.17
CA LYS A 39 17.45 4.59 -1.63
C LYS A 39 18.15 3.87 -0.47
N GLU A 40 18.42 4.57 0.61
CA GLU A 40 19.05 4.00 1.81
C GLU A 40 18.13 3.00 2.51
N ALA A 41 16.83 3.30 2.61
CA ALA A 41 15.84 2.39 3.15
C ALA A 41 15.78 1.08 2.36
N TRP A 42 15.63 1.14 1.04
CA TRP A 42 15.57 -0.04 0.17
C TRP A 42 16.85 -0.86 0.22
N ARG A 43 18.01 -0.20 0.29
CA ARG A 43 19.29 -0.88 0.47
C ARG A 43 19.30 -1.69 1.76
N THR A 44 18.83 -1.11 2.87
CA THR A 44 18.78 -1.80 4.16
C THR A 44 17.78 -2.94 4.15
N PHE A 45 16.57 -2.76 3.61
CA PHE A 45 15.61 -3.86 3.52
C PHE A 45 16.11 -4.99 2.63
N HIS A 46 16.76 -4.69 1.51
CA HIS A 46 17.38 -5.72 0.67
C HIS A 46 18.52 -6.48 1.40
N LEU A 47 19.29 -5.79 2.24
CA LEU A 47 20.30 -6.45 3.08
C LEU A 47 19.66 -7.40 4.10
N ILE A 48 18.58 -6.98 4.77
CA ILE A 48 17.79 -7.82 5.69
C ILE A 48 17.32 -9.08 4.95
N ALA A 49 16.69 -8.91 3.78
CA ALA A 49 16.24 -10.01 2.94
C ALA A 49 17.36 -11.00 2.58
N CYS A 50 18.56 -10.49 2.32
CA CYS A 50 19.73 -11.32 2.03
C CYS A 50 20.25 -12.09 3.25
N MET A 51 19.96 -11.63 4.47
CA MET A 51 20.39 -12.26 5.73
C MET A 51 19.38 -13.30 6.25
N GLU A 52 18.08 -13.12 5.97
CA GLU A 52 17.00 -13.95 6.53
C GLU A 52 16.70 -15.24 5.75
N GLY A 53 17.16 -15.37 4.49
CA GLY A 53 16.72 -16.46 3.61
C GLY A 53 17.83 -17.40 3.09
N PRO A 54 17.63 -18.73 3.08
CA PRO A 54 18.48 -19.62 2.31
C PRO A 54 18.36 -19.29 0.81
N ARG A 55 19.50 -19.11 0.13
CA ARG A 55 19.52 -18.79 -1.30
C ARG A 55 19.40 -20.08 -2.12
N SER A 56 18.20 -20.40 -2.57
CA SER A 56 17.97 -21.46 -3.55
C SER A 56 18.43 -21.09 -4.97
N SER A 57 18.69 -19.81 -5.22
CA SER A 57 19.07 -19.26 -6.53
C SER A 57 20.05 -18.09 -6.39
N ARG A 58 20.73 -17.74 -7.49
CA ARG A 58 21.59 -16.55 -7.55
C ARG A 58 20.76 -15.28 -7.35
N VAL A 59 21.32 -14.24 -6.72
CA VAL A 59 20.64 -12.94 -6.60
C VAL A 59 20.77 -12.16 -7.91
N TRP A 60 19.67 -11.56 -8.37
CA TRP A 60 19.67 -10.65 -9.52
C TRP A 60 20.54 -9.42 -9.24
N ARG A 61 21.37 -9.00 -10.19
CA ARG A 61 22.32 -7.88 -9.97
C ARG A 61 21.78 -6.50 -10.36
N GLY A 62 20.55 -6.43 -10.88
CA GLY A 62 19.92 -5.19 -11.33
C GLY A 62 19.71 -5.12 -12.84
N PRO A 63 19.23 -3.98 -13.38
CA PRO A 63 18.77 -3.85 -14.77
C PRO A 63 19.80 -4.19 -15.85
N ARG A 64 21.09 -4.21 -15.52
CA ARG A 64 22.17 -4.59 -16.45
C ARG A 64 22.51 -6.08 -16.43
N ASP A 65 21.89 -6.87 -15.55
CA ASP A 65 22.11 -8.31 -15.46
C ASP A 65 21.32 -9.01 -16.56
N GLN A 66 22.02 -9.52 -17.56
CA GLN A 66 21.40 -10.21 -18.69
C GLN A 66 20.76 -11.52 -18.19
N THR A 67 19.44 -11.59 -18.26
CA THR A 67 18.66 -12.77 -17.91
C THR A 67 17.34 -12.77 -18.66
N GLU A 68 16.90 -13.94 -19.10
CA GLU A 68 15.61 -14.10 -19.77
C GLU A 68 14.46 -14.21 -18.77
N THR A 69 14.74 -14.68 -17.55
CA THR A 69 13.73 -14.95 -16.52
C THR A 69 14.18 -14.40 -15.17
N LEU A 70 13.31 -13.66 -14.51
CA LEU A 70 13.51 -13.13 -13.16
C LEU A 70 12.40 -13.60 -12.25
N PHE A 71 12.78 -14.13 -11.08
CA PHE A 71 11.84 -14.49 -10.03
C PHE A 71 11.80 -13.43 -8.93
N VAL A 72 10.62 -12.90 -8.64
CA VAL A 72 10.37 -12.00 -7.50
C VAL A 72 9.79 -12.84 -6.36
N GLN A 73 10.53 -12.86 -5.26
CA GLN A 73 10.19 -13.61 -4.05
C GLN A 73 8.90 -13.09 -3.40
N PRO A 74 8.22 -13.94 -2.60
CA PRO A 74 7.04 -13.52 -1.86
C PRO A 74 7.36 -12.35 -0.92
N ARG A 75 6.32 -11.56 -0.66
CA ARG A 75 6.36 -10.46 0.31
C ARG A 75 6.97 -10.91 1.64
N GLN A 76 7.97 -10.17 2.10
CA GLN A 76 8.61 -10.40 3.41
C GLN A 76 7.98 -9.57 4.54
N ARG A 77 7.39 -8.42 4.20
CA ARG A 77 6.78 -7.47 5.14
C ARG A 77 5.24 -7.54 5.12
N ASP A 78 4.55 -6.41 5.26
CA ASP A 78 3.09 -6.37 5.36
C ASP A 78 2.39 -6.15 4.01
N LEU A 79 1.13 -6.55 3.90
CA LEU A 79 0.33 -6.45 2.67
C LEU A 79 0.33 -5.05 2.03
N GLY A 80 0.45 -3.99 2.86
CA GLY A 80 0.57 -2.62 2.38
C GLY A 80 1.86 -2.40 1.59
N ASP A 81 2.97 -3.01 2.01
CA ASP A 81 4.26 -2.94 1.31
C ASP A 81 4.23 -3.56 -0.07
N GLU A 82 3.54 -4.70 -0.22
CA GLU A 82 3.35 -5.34 -1.51
C GLU A 82 2.49 -4.46 -2.44
N LEU A 83 1.39 -3.90 -1.93
CA LEU A 83 0.55 -2.96 -2.69
C LEU A 83 1.31 -1.67 -3.08
N ARG A 84 2.24 -1.19 -2.24
CA ARG A 84 3.07 -0.02 -2.54
C ARG A 84 4.07 -0.31 -3.65
N GLN A 85 4.64 -1.50 -3.69
CA GLN A 85 5.80 -1.83 -4.53
C GLN A 85 5.46 -2.64 -5.78
N VAL A 86 4.26 -3.25 -5.88
CA VAL A 86 3.92 -4.15 -6.99
C VAL A 86 4.11 -3.52 -8.36
N HIS A 87 3.83 -2.22 -8.52
CA HIS A 87 3.99 -1.54 -9.81
C HIS A 87 5.43 -1.58 -10.37
N LEU A 88 6.44 -1.80 -9.52
CA LEU A 88 7.84 -1.90 -9.92
C LEU A 88 8.14 -3.16 -10.74
N VAL A 89 7.32 -4.21 -10.62
CA VAL A 89 7.45 -5.41 -11.46
C VAL A 89 7.22 -5.09 -12.94
N ALA A 90 6.41 -4.08 -13.24
CA ALA A 90 6.21 -3.60 -14.60
C ALA A 90 7.46 -2.94 -15.19
N ARG A 91 8.31 -2.32 -14.35
CA ARG A 91 9.61 -1.77 -14.79
C ARG A 91 10.58 -2.90 -15.13
N ALA A 92 10.65 -3.94 -14.30
CA ALA A 92 11.47 -5.12 -14.59
C ALA A 92 11.03 -5.82 -15.90
N ALA A 93 9.72 -5.91 -16.13
CA ALA A 93 9.15 -6.53 -17.34
C ALA A 93 9.36 -5.71 -18.63
N GLN A 94 9.97 -4.52 -18.58
CA GLN A 94 10.39 -3.81 -19.80
C GLN A 94 11.65 -4.41 -20.40
N ASP A 95 12.56 -4.89 -19.55
CA ASP A 95 13.89 -5.35 -19.95
C ASP A 95 14.04 -6.88 -19.86
N ILE A 96 13.16 -7.55 -19.12
CA ILE A 96 13.24 -9.00 -18.85
C ILE A 96 12.00 -9.67 -19.41
N ALA A 97 12.22 -10.66 -20.29
CA ALA A 97 11.16 -11.32 -21.04
C ALA A 97 10.15 -12.06 -20.13
N ASN A 98 10.63 -12.72 -19.07
CA ASN A 98 9.79 -13.50 -18.17
C ASN A 98 9.97 -13.05 -16.71
N VAL A 99 9.05 -12.24 -16.20
CA VAL A 99 9.02 -11.89 -14.77
C VAL A 99 7.96 -12.73 -14.08
N ILE A 100 8.38 -13.56 -13.13
CA ILE A 100 7.52 -14.42 -12.32
C ILE A 100 7.50 -13.84 -10.90
N VAL A 101 6.32 -13.59 -10.36
CA VAL A 101 6.15 -12.97 -9.03
C VAL A 101 5.34 -13.90 -8.16
N GLN A 102 5.91 -14.35 -7.05
CA GLN A 102 5.14 -15.03 -6.01
C GLN A 102 4.47 -13.97 -5.13
N THR A 103 3.15 -14.01 -5.03
CA THR A 103 2.35 -12.96 -4.38
C THR A 103 1.30 -13.56 -3.46
N GLU A 104 0.79 -12.75 -2.53
CA GLU A 104 -0.39 -13.09 -1.74
C GLU A 104 -1.50 -13.68 -2.64
N SER A 105 -1.92 -14.92 -2.34
CA SER A 105 -2.92 -15.67 -3.12
C SER A 105 -4.16 -14.85 -3.53
N ARG A 106 -4.68 -14.03 -2.63
CA ARG A 106 -5.89 -13.20 -2.81
C ARG A 106 -5.70 -12.02 -3.77
N LEU A 107 -4.46 -11.66 -4.10
CA LEU A 107 -4.10 -10.56 -4.99
C LEU A 107 -3.72 -11.02 -6.40
N VAL A 108 -3.52 -12.32 -6.63
CA VAL A 108 -3.10 -12.87 -7.94
C VAL A 108 -3.99 -12.35 -9.07
N GLY A 109 -5.32 -12.46 -8.94
CA GLY A 109 -6.25 -11.99 -9.96
C GLY A 109 -6.14 -10.48 -10.23
N LEU A 110 -6.03 -9.68 -9.16
CA LEU A 110 -5.88 -8.23 -9.24
C LEU A 110 -4.59 -7.83 -9.95
N PHE A 111 -3.47 -8.44 -9.56
CA PHE A 111 -2.16 -8.13 -10.11
C PHE A 111 -2.01 -8.61 -11.54
N GLN A 112 -2.47 -9.83 -11.86
CA GLN A 112 -2.41 -10.37 -13.22
C GLN A 112 -3.20 -9.50 -14.22
N ARG A 113 -4.36 -8.97 -13.84
CA ARG A 113 -5.10 -8.00 -14.68
C ARG A 113 -4.38 -6.67 -14.83
N SER A 114 -3.68 -6.23 -13.79
CA SER A 114 -3.02 -4.93 -13.74
C SER A 114 -1.71 -4.92 -14.51
N PHE A 115 -1.00 -6.05 -14.55
CA PHE A 115 0.32 -6.20 -15.16
C PHE A 115 0.35 -7.46 -16.06
N PRO A 116 -0.25 -7.40 -17.26
CA PRO A 116 -0.43 -8.57 -18.13
C PRO A 116 0.88 -9.18 -18.64
N ASN A 117 1.99 -8.44 -18.62
CA ASN A 117 3.32 -8.90 -19.04
C ASN A 117 4.13 -9.54 -17.89
N VAL A 118 3.49 -9.78 -16.74
CA VAL A 118 4.11 -10.39 -15.56
C VAL A 118 3.27 -11.60 -15.17
N HIS A 119 3.92 -12.69 -14.79
CA HIS A 119 3.25 -13.91 -14.36
C HIS A 119 3.19 -13.95 -12.83
N PHE A 120 1.98 -13.83 -12.28
CA PHE A 120 1.77 -13.94 -10.83
C PHE A 120 1.38 -15.36 -10.44
N ILE A 121 2.07 -15.89 -9.44
CA ILE A 121 1.78 -17.19 -8.82
C ILE A 121 1.47 -16.99 -7.33
N SER A 122 0.70 -17.90 -6.75
CA SER A 122 0.31 -17.80 -5.35
C SER A 122 1.49 -18.10 -4.42
N ASP A 123 1.56 -17.41 -3.29
CA ASP A 123 2.45 -17.76 -2.17
C ASP A 123 2.18 -19.15 -1.58
N SER A 124 0.99 -19.70 -1.86
CA SER A 124 0.60 -21.05 -1.50
C SER A 124 1.02 -22.10 -2.53
N ASP A 125 1.47 -21.70 -3.73
CA ASP A 125 1.93 -22.62 -4.76
C ASP A 125 3.35 -23.11 -4.43
N SER A 126 3.57 -24.42 -4.58
CA SER A 126 4.88 -25.05 -4.44
C SER A 126 5.71 -24.82 -5.71
N TRP A 127 6.11 -23.58 -5.95
CA TRP A 127 7.03 -23.23 -7.03
C TRP A 127 8.37 -22.76 -6.45
N THR A 128 9.46 -23.36 -6.91
CA THR A 128 10.82 -22.95 -6.56
C THR A 128 11.61 -22.64 -7.83
N PRO A 129 12.34 -21.51 -7.88
CA PRO A 129 13.19 -21.22 -9.02
C PRO A 129 14.30 -22.29 -9.08
N ASN A 130 14.63 -22.74 -10.29
CA ASN A 130 15.86 -23.51 -10.47
C ASN A 130 17.08 -22.63 -10.13
N ALA A 131 18.24 -23.24 -9.88
CA ALA A 131 19.44 -22.50 -9.48
C ALA A 131 19.91 -21.44 -10.50
N ASN A 132 19.49 -21.55 -11.76
CA ASN A 132 19.91 -20.67 -12.85
C ASN A 132 19.02 -19.42 -13.01
N ILE A 133 17.78 -19.46 -12.50
CA ILE A 133 16.87 -18.30 -12.52
C ILE A 133 17.27 -17.37 -11.38
N PRO A 134 17.75 -16.15 -11.65
CA PRO A 134 18.02 -15.19 -10.59
C PRO A 134 16.74 -14.84 -9.82
N SER A 135 16.87 -14.67 -8.50
CA SER A 135 15.81 -14.14 -7.67
C SER A 135 16.07 -12.72 -7.18
N THR A 136 14.99 -12.00 -6.90
CA THR A 136 14.97 -10.65 -6.36
C THR A 136 13.83 -10.49 -5.35
N THR A 137 13.79 -9.36 -4.65
CA THR A 137 12.71 -8.97 -3.75
C THR A 137 12.09 -7.66 -4.21
N TYR A 138 10.90 -7.32 -3.69
CA TYR A 138 10.29 -6.01 -3.95
C TYR A 138 11.22 -4.85 -3.56
N GLU A 139 11.96 -4.99 -2.47
CA GLU A 139 12.85 -3.96 -1.95
C GLU A 139 14.10 -3.80 -2.82
N GLN A 140 14.57 -4.87 -3.44
CA GLN A 140 15.63 -4.77 -4.44
C GLN A 140 15.14 -4.10 -5.73
N LEU A 141 13.92 -4.42 -6.19
CA LEU A 141 13.28 -3.69 -7.29
C LEU A 141 13.16 -2.20 -6.93
N ALA A 142 12.73 -1.88 -5.71
CA ALA A 142 12.60 -0.51 -5.24
C ALA A 142 13.94 0.22 -5.15
N PHE A 143 15.01 -0.47 -4.76
CA PHE A 143 16.36 0.08 -4.76
C PHE A 143 16.79 0.55 -6.16
N PHE A 144 16.43 -0.18 -7.22
CA PHE A 144 16.78 0.20 -8.59
C PHE A 144 15.80 1.20 -9.21
N TYR A 145 14.49 1.02 -9.01
CA TYR A 145 13.46 1.73 -9.76
C TYR A 145 12.73 2.83 -8.97
N ALA A 146 12.87 2.87 -7.64
CA ALA A 146 12.14 3.75 -6.73
C ALA A 146 13.06 4.41 -5.68
N HIS A 147 14.24 4.86 -6.13
CA HIS A 147 15.29 5.37 -5.24
C HIS A 147 15.03 6.79 -4.72
N ASP A 148 14.08 7.52 -5.29
CA ASP A 148 13.62 8.83 -4.84
C ASP A 148 12.12 9.04 -5.10
N GLU A 149 11.58 10.14 -4.55
CA GLU A 149 10.17 10.47 -4.65
C GLU A 149 9.68 10.64 -6.10
N ALA A 150 10.51 11.24 -6.96
CA ALA A 150 10.15 11.49 -8.35
C ALA A 150 10.02 10.17 -9.13
N SER A 151 10.97 9.25 -8.93
CA SER A 151 10.98 7.93 -9.56
C SER A 151 9.78 7.08 -9.11
N ILE A 152 9.44 7.13 -7.81
CA ILE A 152 8.24 6.46 -7.28
C ILE A 152 6.98 7.01 -7.95
N ARG A 153 6.80 8.34 -7.97
CA ARG A 153 5.60 8.97 -8.54
C ARG A 153 5.46 8.70 -10.04
N GLN A 154 6.56 8.80 -10.79
CA GLN A 154 6.57 8.55 -12.24
C GLN A 154 6.32 7.07 -12.56
N GLY A 155 6.76 6.16 -11.70
CA GLY A 155 6.56 4.72 -11.85
C GLY A 155 5.15 4.24 -11.50
N PHE A 156 4.30 5.08 -10.90
CA PHE A 156 2.97 4.67 -10.43
C PHE A 156 2.09 4.15 -11.56
N ILE A 157 1.51 2.97 -11.34
CA ILE A 157 0.51 2.33 -12.20
C ILE A 157 -0.67 1.95 -11.32
N SER A 158 -1.86 2.43 -11.68
CA SER A 158 -3.08 2.06 -10.94
C SER A 158 -3.46 0.61 -11.20
N LEU A 159 -3.85 -0.08 -10.14
CA LEU A 159 -4.39 -1.44 -10.24
C LEU A 159 -5.73 -1.42 -11.00
N THR A 160 -5.93 -2.44 -11.83
CA THR A 160 -7.18 -2.63 -12.58
C THR A 160 -8.13 -3.49 -11.76
N PRO A 161 -9.18 -2.92 -11.13
CA PRO A 161 -10.15 -3.68 -10.34
C PRO A 161 -10.90 -4.72 -11.20
N PRO A 162 -11.57 -5.71 -10.60
CA PRO A 162 -12.38 -6.64 -11.37
C PRO A 162 -13.51 -5.88 -12.09
N PRO A 163 -13.95 -6.35 -13.27
CA PRO A 163 -15.03 -5.71 -14.01
C PRO A 163 -16.28 -5.57 -13.13
N CYS A 164 -16.80 -4.34 -13.03
CA CYS A 164 -18.05 -4.06 -12.34
C CYS A 164 -19.10 -3.69 -13.40
N PRO A 165 -20.31 -4.28 -13.38
CA PRO A 165 -21.35 -3.96 -14.36
C PRO A 165 -21.65 -2.46 -14.35
N ASP A 166 -21.70 -1.84 -15.54
CA ASP A 166 -21.77 -0.39 -15.85
C ASP A 166 -22.45 0.48 -14.79
N ARG A 167 -21.72 0.74 -13.71
CA ARG A 167 -22.13 1.60 -12.62
C ARG A 167 -21.02 2.60 -12.39
N LYS A 168 -21.30 3.85 -12.74
CA LYS A 168 -20.43 4.98 -12.39
C LYS A 168 -20.13 4.94 -10.88
N PRO A 169 -18.87 5.12 -10.44
CA PRO A 169 -18.54 5.16 -9.03
C PRO A 169 -19.35 6.22 -8.28
N ARG A 170 -19.83 5.90 -7.07
CA ARG A 170 -20.69 6.81 -6.28
C ARG A 170 -20.44 6.68 -4.77
N GLY A 171 -20.50 7.81 -4.07
CA GLY A 171 -20.50 7.85 -2.61
C GLY A 171 -19.11 7.73 -1.98
N LEU A 172 -19.12 7.73 -0.66
CA LEU A 172 -17.97 7.69 0.24
C LEU A 172 -17.77 6.30 0.82
N GLY A 173 -16.56 5.76 0.66
CA GLY A 173 -16.08 4.60 1.43
C GLY A 173 -15.50 5.02 2.77
N ILE A 174 -15.81 4.28 3.83
CA ILE A 174 -15.20 4.50 5.14
C ILE A 174 -14.66 3.22 5.77
N SER A 175 -13.55 3.35 6.50
CA SER A 175 -13.06 2.31 7.41
C SER A 175 -12.36 2.97 8.59
N TRP A 176 -12.83 2.65 9.79
CA TRP A 176 -12.61 3.40 11.04
C TRP A 176 -11.95 2.59 12.16
N TYR A 177 -11.86 1.27 12.01
CA TYR A 177 -11.42 0.36 13.06
C TYR A 177 -10.19 -0.47 12.66
N SER A 178 -9.33 -0.74 13.64
CA SER A 178 -8.18 -1.62 13.53
C SER A 178 -8.02 -2.46 14.80
N LYS A 179 -7.53 -3.70 14.66
CA LYS A 179 -7.20 -4.60 15.78
C LYS A 179 -5.84 -4.30 16.40
N ALA A 180 -4.98 -3.57 15.69
CA ALA A 180 -3.64 -3.23 16.15
C ALA A 180 -3.73 -2.42 17.46
N MET A 181 -3.26 -3.02 18.57
CA MET A 181 -3.40 -2.46 19.92
C MET A 181 -2.57 -1.19 20.14
N TYR A 182 -1.57 -0.94 19.29
CA TYR A 182 -0.72 0.25 19.36
C TYR A 182 -1.34 1.49 18.70
N LYS A 183 -2.51 1.39 18.06
CA LYS A 183 -3.15 2.52 17.38
C LYS A 183 -4.15 3.21 18.28
N THR A 184 -4.03 4.53 18.42
CA THR A 184 -5.14 5.37 18.84
C THR A 184 -6.04 5.66 17.64
N LEU A 185 -7.34 5.48 17.79
CA LEU A 185 -8.32 5.63 16.70
C LEU A 185 -9.43 6.62 17.11
N PRO A 186 -10.07 7.32 16.16
CA PRO A 186 -11.30 8.04 16.44
C PRO A 186 -12.38 7.08 16.96
N SER A 187 -13.15 7.54 17.93
CA SER A 187 -14.26 6.78 18.51
C SER A 187 -15.44 6.66 17.55
N LEU A 188 -16.40 5.77 17.87
CA LEU A 188 -17.65 5.70 17.11
C LEU A 188 -18.46 6.99 17.19
N THR A 189 -18.38 7.71 18.32
CA THR A 189 -18.98 9.05 18.45
C THR A 189 -18.38 10.03 17.46
N ASP A 190 -17.04 10.05 17.35
CA ASP A 190 -16.34 10.97 16.45
C ASP A 190 -16.73 10.72 14.98
N TRP A 191 -16.75 9.45 14.58
CA TRP A 191 -17.22 9.07 13.25
C TRP A 191 -18.70 9.33 13.04
N ALA A 192 -19.55 9.10 14.05
CA ALA A 192 -20.98 9.34 13.93
C ALA A 192 -21.30 10.82 13.71
N GLU A 193 -20.63 11.71 14.46
CA GLU A 193 -20.76 13.16 14.32
C GLU A 193 -20.38 13.60 12.91
N LEU A 194 -19.19 13.21 12.43
CA LEU A 194 -18.76 13.49 11.05
C LEU A 194 -19.80 13.00 10.03
N LEU A 195 -20.20 11.73 10.11
CA LEU A 195 -21.05 11.09 9.12
C LEU A 195 -22.47 11.66 9.08
N SER A 196 -22.95 12.24 10.18
CA SER A 196 -24.25 12.91 10.25
C SER A 196 -24.35 14.11 9.30
N THR A 197 -23.21 14.74 8.98
CA THR A 197 -23.12 15.92 8.09
C THR A 197 -22.85 15.57 6.63
N VAL A 198 -22.36 14.35 6.35
CA VAL A 198 -22.00 13.92 5.00
C VAL A 198 -23.25 13.83 4.11
N SER A 199 -23.20 14.39 2.90
CA SER A 199 -24.26 14.21 1.91
C SER A 199 -24.01 12.98 1.02
N GLY A 200 -25.07 12.39 0.47
CA GLY A 200 -24.96 11.26 -0.45
C GLY A 200 -24.72 9.90 0.21
N ARG A 201 -24.28 8.90 -0.56
CA ARG A 201 -24.16 7.51 -0.09
C ARG A 201 -22.88 7.29 0.71
N VAL A 202 -22.99 6.60 1.84
CA VAL A 202 -21.86 6.08 2.61
C VAL A 202 -21.87 4.56 2.56
N GLN A 203 -20.71 3.96 2.29
CA GLN A 203 -20.50 2.52 2.29
C GLN A 203 -19.35 2.17 3.22
N SER A 204 -19.58 1.20 4.08
CA SER A 204 -18.54 0.60 4.90
C SER A 204 -17.62 -0.24 4.02
N LEU A 205 -16.32 -0.01 4.20
CA LEU A 205 -15.20 -0.82 3.71
C LEU A 205 -14.49 -1.51 4.88
N GLN A 206 -15.14 -1.57 6.05
CA GLN A 206 -14.55 -2.01 7.30
C GLN A 206 -14.56 -3.53 7.41
N TYR A 207 -13.40 -4.13 7.70
CA TYR A 207 -13.36 -5.54 8.09
C TYR A 207 -13.99 -5.76 9.46
N GLN A 208 -14.64 -6.91 9.62
CA GLN A 208 -15.30 -7.30 10.87
C GLN A 208 -16.27 -6.23 11.38
N GLU A 209 -17.18 -5.76 10.52
CA GLU A 209 -18.14 -4.68 10.77
C GLU A 209 -18.88 -4.81 12.10
N GLY A 210 -19.26 -6.04 12.49
CA GLY A 210 -19.92 -6.29 13.78
C GLY A 210 -19.04 -5.93 14.96
N ARG A 211 -17.78 -6.40 14.97
CA ARG A 211 -16.79 -6.06 16.02
C ARG A 211 -16.40 -4.58 15.97
N ALA A 212 -16.40 -3.98 14.79
CA ALA A 212 -16.13 -2.57 14.59
C ALA A 212 -17.32 -1.66 14.98
N GLY A 213 -18.45 -2.22 15.41
CA GLY A 213 -19.60 -1.44 15.89
C GLY A 213 -20.43 -0.79 14.78
N LEU A 214 -20.50 -1.37 13.57
CA LEU A 214 -21.26 -0.78 12.46
C LEU A 214 -22.73 -0.49 12.82
N ALA A 215 -23.41 -1.40 13.55
CA ALA A 215 -24.81 -1.19 13.93
C ALA A 215 -24.98 0.03 14.87
N GLU A 216 -24.04 0.22 15.78
CA GLU A 216 -24.00 1.36 16.69
C GLU A 216 -23.66 2.64 15.93
N LEU A 217 -22.67 2.60 15.02
CA LEU A 217 -22.31 3.73 14.17
C LEU A 217 -23.49 4.20 13.30
N VAL A 218 -24.25 3.26 12.70
CA VAL A 218 -25.48 3.57 11.95
C VAL A 218 -26.52 4.25 12.85
N LYS A 219 -26.72 3.74 14.07
CA LYS A 219 -27.66 4.31 15.03
C LYS A 219 -27.26 5.73 15.45
N MET A 220 -26.00 5.92 15.84
CA MET A 220 -25.49 7.19 16.36
C MET A 220 -25.40 8.28 15.28
N SER A 221 -25.01 7.91 14.05
CA SER A 221 -24.92 8.87 12.93
C SER A 221 -26.29 9.29 12.38
N GLY A 222 -27.38 8.64 12.81
CA GLY A 222 -28.74 8.95 12.37
C GLY A 222 -28.99 8.70 10.88
N ARG A 223 -28.15 7.87 10.22
CA ARG A 223 -28.21 7.68 8.77
C ARG A 223 -27.88 6.27 8.30
N PRO A 224 -28.33 5.87 7.09
CA PRO A 224 -27.94 4.60 6.51
C PRO A 224 -26.44 4.57 6.13
N ILE A 225 -25.75 3.50 6.54
CA ILE A 225 -24.41 3.13 6.05
C ILE A 225 -24.54 1.76 5.40
N LYS A 226 -24.21 1.66 4.10
CA LYS A 226 -24.28 0.37 3.41
C LYS A 226 -23.14 -0.53 3.92
N ALA A 227 -23.51 -1.66 4.49
CA ALA A 227 -22.57 -2.68 4.94
C ALA A 227 -21.83 -3.35 3.76
N SER A 228 -20.63 -3.87 4.03
CA SER A 228 -19.78 -4.52 3.04
C SER A 228 -20.29 -5.90 2.60
N ARG A 229 -21.05 -6.59 3.49
CA ARG A 229 -21.82 -7.87 3.44
C ARG A 229 -21.55 -8.93 2.36
N THR A 230 -21.22 -8.59 1.12
CA THR A 230 -20.96 -9.51 0.02
C THR A 230 -19.49 -9.85 -0.19
N ILE A 231 -18.57 -9.13 0.48
CA ILE A 231 -17.12 -9.32 0.32
C ILE A 231 -16.45 -9.48 1.69
N ASP A 232 -15.76 -10.60 1.90
CA ASP A 232 -14.86 -10.80 3.03
C ASP A 232 -13.41 -10.59 2.59
N GLN A 233 -12.81 -9.47 2.98
CA GLN A 233 -11.43 -9.14 2.63
C GLN A 233 -10.38 -10.11 3.21
N PHE A 234 -10.74 -10.97 4.17
CA PHE A 234 -9.83 -12.02 4.63
C PHE A 234 -9.66 -13.13 3.60
N THR A 235 -10.62 -13.31 2.69
CA THR A 235 -10.59 -14.38 1.68
C THR A 235 -10.63 -13.83 0.25
N ASP A 236 -11.12 -12.61 0.04
CA ASP A 236 -11.32 -12.01 -1.28
C ASP A 236 -10.87 -10.54 -1.33
N LEU A 237 -9.57 -10.32 -1.58
CA LEU A 237 -9.04 -8.97 -1.78
C LEU A 237 -9.32 -8.43 -3.19
N ASP A 238 -9.56 -9.28 -4.17
CA ASP A 238 -9.85 -8.87 -5.55
C ASP A 238 -11.27 -8.29 -5.66
N GLY A 239 -12.27 -8.99 -5.13
CA GLY A 239 -13.63 -8.48 -5.00
C GLY A 239 -13.70 -7.25 -4.09
N TYR A 240 -12.84 -7.16 -3.07
CA TYR A 240 -12.71 -5.96 -2.24
C TYR A 240 -12.16 -4.77 -3.03
N ALA A 241 -11.19 -4.98 -3.93
CA ALA A 241 -10.74 -3.96 -4.85
C ALA A 241 -11.89 -3.47 -5.77
N GLY A 242 -12.75 -4.38 -6.24
CA GLY A 242 -13.96 -4.03 -6.98
C GLY A 242 -14.95 -3.18 -6.17
N GLN A 243 -15.11 -3.50 -4.89
CA GLN A 243 -15.96 -2.73 -3.99
C GLN A 243 -15.42 -1.30 -3.78
N ILE A 244 -14.11 -1.16 -3.55
CA ILE A 244 -13.45 0.16 -3.42
C ILE A 244 -13.59 0.97 -4.71
N ALA A 245 -13.34 0.34 -5.88
CA ALA A 245 -13.45 1.00 -7.17
C ALA A 245 -14.87 1.44 -7.53
N SER A 246 -15.90 0.90 -6.86
CA SER A 246 -17.29 1.34 -7.03
C SER A 246 -17.63 2.67 -6.33
N LEU A 247 -16.68 3.21 -5.56
CA LEU A 247 -16.84 4.43 -4.76
C LEU A 247 -16.09 5.60 -5.40
N GLN A 248 -16.55 6.82 -5.17
CA GLN A 248 -15.87 8.00 -5.71
C GLN A 248 -14.63 8.37 -4.90
N ARG A 249 -14.72 8.17 -3.58
CA ARG A 249 -13.76 8.66 -2.60
C ARG A 249 -13.73 7.74 -1.39
N VAL A 250 -12.61 7.71 -0.69
CA VAL A 250 -12.40 6.91 0.54
C VAL A 250 -11.84 7.80 1.65
N LEU A 251 -12.50 7.82 2.81
CA LEU A 251 -11.97 8.41 4.04
C LEU A 251 -11.71 7.28 5.03
N THR A 252 -10.47 7.09 5.45
CA THR A 252 -10.14 5.92 6.27
C THR A 252 -8.99 6.19 7.23
N ILE A 253 -8.82 5.35 8.24
CA ILE A 253 -7.59 5.29 9.04
C ILE A 253 -6.48 4.52 8.30
N SER A 254 -5.26 4.52 8.84
CA SER A 254 -4.19 3.67 8.30
C SER A 254 -4.48 2.18 8.47
N ASN A 255 -4.91 1.51 7.42
CA ASN A 255 -5.07 0.05 7.32
C ASN A 255 -5.00 -0.39 5.83
N THR A 256 -5.32 -1.66 5.54
CA THR A 256 -5.32 -2.19 4.17
C THR A 256 -6.23 -1.41 3.22
N THR A 257 -7.35 -0.86 3.69
CA THR A 257 -8.26 -0.02 2.89
C THR A 257 -7.53 1.18 2.29
N ALA A 258 -6.70 1.86 3.09
CA ALA A 258 -5.91 3.01 2.64
C ALA A 258 -4.93 2.62 1.51
N HIS A 259 -4.22 1.51 1.68
CA HIS A 259 -3.26 1.01 0.70
C HIS A 259 -3.92 0.58 -0.60
N LEU A 260 -5.03 -0.17 -0.51
CA LEU A 260 -5.71 -0.66 -1.70
C LEU A 260 -6.44 0.47 -2.46
N ALA A 261 -7.06 1.42 -1.75
CA ALA A 261 -7.64 2.61 -2.36
C ALA A 261 -6.59 3.45 -3.10
N GLY A 262 -5.43 3.66 -2.45
CA GLY A 262 -4.30 4.36 -3.06
C GLY A 262 -3.74 3.64 -4.29
N ALA A 263 -3.57 2.31 -4.22
CA ALA A 263 -3.07 1.50 -5.33
C ALA A 263 -4.04 1.45 -6.52
N LEU A 264 -5.35 1.51 -6.26
CA LEU A 264 -6.40 1.64 -7.29
C LEU A 264 -6.49 3.05 -7.88
N GLY A 265 -5.77 4.04 -7.33
CA GLY A 265 -5.85 5.44 -7.75
C GLY A 265 -7.16 6.13 -7.35
N ILE A 266 -7.92 5.56 -6.41
CA ILE A 266 -9.17 6.17 -5.92
C ILE A 266 -8.80 7.30 -4.95
N PRO A 267 -9.40 8.51 -5.07
CA PRO A 267 -9.19 9.59 -4.12
C PRO A 267 -9.37 9.15 -2.68
N CYS A 268 -8.31 9.30 -1.88
CA CYS A 268 -8.27 8.77 -0.53
C CYS A 268 -7.70 9.80 0.44
N VAL A 269 -8.31 9.93 1.61
CA VAL A 269 -7.71 10.61 2.75
C VAL A 269 -7.49 9.58 3.85
N VAL A 270 -6.25 9.53 4.35
CA VAL A 270 -5.85 8.70 5.47
C VAL A 270 -5.73 9.56 6.72
N VAL A 271 -6.58 9.29 7.70
CA VAL A 271 -6.56 9.90 9.02
C VAL A 271 -5.56 9.15 9.89
N LEU A 272 -4.56 9.87 10.36
CA LEU A 272 -3.42 9.35 11.11
C LEU A 272 -3.42 9.93 12.53
N ASP A 273 -2.94 9.13 13.48
CA ASP A 273 -2.62 9.64 14.81
C ASP A 273 -1.37 10.54 14.79
N ARG A 274 -1.05 11.18 15.92
CA ARG A 274 0.18 11.96 16.13
C ARG A 274 1.44 11.10 16.04
N ASP A 275 1.34 9.85 16.48
CA ASP A 275 2.47 8.94 16.51
C ASP A 275 2.82 8.44 15.10
N SER A 276 4.11 8.18 14.93
CA SER A 276 4.68 7.52 13.76
C SER A 276 3.93 6.25 13.39
N VAL A 277 3.20 6.29 12.27
CA VAL A 277 2.71 5.08 11.60
C VAL A 277 3.77 4.63 10.59
N THR A 278 4.25 3.39 10.72
CA THR A 278 5.46 2.89 10.04
C THR A 278 5.45 3.01 8.52
N THR A 279 4.28 3.07 7.88
CA THR A 279 4.10 2.99 6.43
C THR A 279 3.84 4.33 5.73
N TRP A 280 3.71 5.44 6.48
CA TRP A 280 3.36 6.75 5.91
C TRP A 280 4.47 7.79 6.15
N PRO A 281 4.77 8.67 5.17
CA PRO A 281 5.80 9.71 5.31
C PRO A 281 5.58 10.62 6.52
N GLU A 282 6.58 10.84 7.38
CA GLU A 282 6.42 11.49 8.70
C GLU A 282 5.93 12.95 8.58
N ASP A 283 6.60 13.75 7.76
CA ASP A 283 6.43 15.20 7.67
C ASP A 283 5.83 15.61 6.32
N ARG A 284 4.93 14.79 5.76
CA ARG A 284 4.22 15.06 4.51
C ARG A 284 2.73 14.73 4.63
N ASP A 285 1.94 15.46 3.85
CA ASP A 285 0.49 15.29 3.66
C ASP A 285 0.15 14.48 2.39
N THR A 286 1.16 13.97 1.68
CA THR A 286 1.02 13.12 0.49
C THR A 286 1.90 11.88 0.62
N SER A 287 1.58 10.85 -0.18
CA SER A 287 2.42 9.65 -0.35
C SER A 287 2.87 9.58 -1.81
N PRO A 288 4.15 9.40 -2.12
CA PRO A 288 4.58 9.25 -3.51
C PRO A 288 4.08 7.95 -4.14
N PHE A 289 3.81 6.92 -3.33
CA PHE A 289 3.28 5.64 -3.79
C PHE A 289 1.83 5.73 -4.26
N TYR A 290 1.07 6.72 -3.78
CA TYR A 290 -0.36 6.88 -4.05
C TYR A 290 -0.68 8.35 -4.38
N PRO A 291 -0.60 8.76 -5.67
CA PRO A 291 -0.74 10.16 -6.07
C PRO A 291 -2.06 10.82 -5.65
N ASN A 292 -3.15 10.03 -5.66
CA ASN A 292 -4.49 10.46 -5.29
C ASN A 292 -4.81 10.31 -3.79
N THR A 293 -3.80 10.05 -2.96
CA THR A 293 -3.94 9.95 -1.50
C THR A 293 -3.41 11.21 -0.81
N ARG A 294 -4.15 11.67 0.20
CA ARG A 294 -3.70 12.69 1.17
C ARG A 294 -3.66 12.10 2.58
N LEU A 295 -2.80 12.65 3.41
CA LEU A 295 -2.56 12.24 4.79
C LEU A 295 -2.90 13.41 5.69
N ILE A 296 -3.76 13.16 6.68
CA ILE A 296 -4.07 14.14 7.72
C ILE A 296 -3.71 13.56 9.08
N ARG A 297 -2.85 14.26 9.81
CA ARG A 297 -2.43 13.86 11.16
C ARG A 297 -3.21 14.63 12.20
N ARG A 298 -3.70 13.90 13.19
CA ARG A 298 -4.31 14.51 14.37
C ARG A 298 -3.34 15.48 15.04
N ARG A 299 -3.80 16.68 15.37
CA ARG A 299 -2.99 17.72 16.05
C ARG A 299 -3.43 17.96 17.51
N SER A 300 -4.65 17.59 17.87
CA SER A 300 -5.26 17.71 19.20
C SER A 300 -5.59 16.34 19.79
N ASP A 301 -6.04 16.26 21.03
CA ASP A 301 -6.60 14.98 21.54
C ASP A 301 -7.98 14.70 20.93
N ASP A 302 -8.71 15.74 20.57
CA ASP A 302 -9.97 15.64 19.84
C ASP A 302 -9.74 15.21 18.38
N TRP A 303 -10.49 14.20 17.93
CA TRP A 303 -10.44 13.67 16.57
C TRP A 303 -11.34 14.45 15.60
N ILE A 304 -12.41 15.09 16.08
CA ILE A 304 -13.40 15.77 15.25
C ILE A 304 -12.77 16.79 14.30
N PRO A 305 -11.88 17.71 14.73
CA PRO A 305 -11.24 18.66 13.82
C PRO A 305 -10.45 17.97 12.70
N THR A 306 -9.77 16.86 13.02
CA THR A 306 -8.94 16.11 12.08
C THR A 306 -9.81 15.34 11.07
N LEU A 307 -10.92 14.78 11.52
CA LEU A 307 -11.91 14.12 10.67
C LEU A 307 -12.57 15.09 9.69
N ASN A 308 -12.98 16.28 10.18
CA ASN A 308 -13.57 17.33 9.35
C ASN A 308 -12.57 17.85 8.30
N GLU A 309 -11.34 18.19 8.72
CA GLU A 309 -10.27 18.60 7.79
C GLU A 309 -10.00 17.49 6.75
N GLY A 310 -10.00 16.23 7.18
CA GLY A 310 -9.86 15.09 6.28
C GLY A 310 -10.98 14.96 5.26
N LEU A 311 -12.24 15.17 5.66
CA LEU A 311 -13.38 15.16 4.74
C LEU A 311 -13.31 16.32 3.73
N ASP A 312 -12.92 17.52 4.17
CA ASP A 312 -12.77 18.70 3.32
C ASP A 312 -11.64 18.51 2.29
N LEU A 313 -10.49 18.01 2.74
CA LEU A 313 -9.37 17.66 1.86
C LEU A 313 -9.80 16.63 0.80
N LEU A 314 -10.57 15.62 1.19
CA LEU A 314 -11.05 14.57 0.30
C LEU A 314 -11.90 15.14 -0.85
N GLN A 315 -12.68 16.18 -0.59
CA GLN A 315 -13.49 16.85 -1.62
C GLN A 315 -12.63 17.61 -2.65
N GLN A 316 -11.45 18.09 -2.23
CA GLN A 316 -10.54 18.90 -3.03
C GLN A 316 -9.58 18.08 -3.90
N ILE A 317 -9.45 16.77 -3.66
CA ILE A 317 -8.55 15.91 -4.44
C ILE A 317 -8.99 15.90 -5.91
N LYS A 318 -8.11 16.43 -6.77
CA LYS A 318 -8.18 16.26 -8.22
C LYS A 318 -7.57 14.91 -8.57
N VAL A 319 -8.30 14.09 -9.33
CA VAL A 319 -7.83 12.76 -9.73
C VAL A 319 -6.74 12.92 -10.79
N GLU A 320 -5.52 12.51 -10.46
CA GLU A 320 -4.48 12.29 -11.46
C GLU A 320 -4.74 10.94 -12.14
N PRO A 321 -4.85 10.89 -13.48
CA PRO A 321 -5.01 9.63 -14.18
C PRO A 321 -3.73 8.81 -13.99
N GLY A 322 -3.85 7.63 -13.40
CA GLY A 322 -2.74 6.68 -13.33
C GLY A 322 -2.38 6.16 -14.72
N SER A 323 -1.09 5.95 -14.95
CA SER A 323 -0.61 5.24 -16.14
C SER A 323 -1.16 3.81 -16.15
N SER A 324 -1.56 3.30 -17.31
CA SER A 324 -1.94 1.89 -17.48
C SER A 324 -0.76 1.08 -18.02
N ALA A 325 -0.48 -0.08 -17.42
CA ALA A 325 0.55 -1.01 -17.93
C ALA A 325 0.25 -1.56 -19.34
N ARG A 326 -0.96 -1.35 -19.87
CA ARG A 326 -1.34 -1.77 -21.23
C ARG A 326 -0.71 -0.95 -22.37
N GLY A 327 0.05 0.11 -22.05
CA GLY A 327 0.67 1.03 -23.01
C GLY A 327 2.05 0.64 -23.53
N GLY A 328 2.45 -0.64 -23.49
CA GLY A 328 3.68 -1.11 -24.15
C GLY A 328 3.56 -1.03 -25.68
N PRO A 329 4.67 -0.82 -26.42
CA PRO A 329 4.60 -0.65 -27.87
C PRO A 329 3.92 -1.85 -28.51
N LYS A 330 2.90 -1.58 -29.34
CA LYS A 330 2.42 -2.56 -30.31
C LYS A 330 3.62 -2.97 -31.14
N ILE A 331 4.05 -4.21 -31.01
CA ILE A 331 4.96 -4.82 -31.98
C ILE A 331 4.18 -4.80 -33.30
N SER A 332 4.53 -3.85 -34.15
CA SER A 332 4.08 -3.74 -35.54
C SER A 332 4.79 -4.77 -36.39
#